data_AF-A0A6A4VF69-F1
#
_entry.id   AF-A0A6A4VF69-F1
#
_cell.length_a   1.000
_cell.length_b   1.000
_cell.length_c   1.000
_cell.angle_alpha   90.00
_cell.angle_beta   90.00
_cell.angle_gamma   90.00
#
_symmetry.space_group_name_H-M   'P 1'
#
loop_
_entity.id
_entity.type
_entity.pdbx_description
1 polymer ?
#
loop_
_entity_poly.entity_id
_entity_poly.type
_entity_poly.pdbx_seq_one_letter_code
_entity_poly.pdbx_strand_id
1 'polypeptide(L)'
;MQFHRLCTILLVVKSGSDPYSAIWDNLSVLDWIAMMEEVYRKFDANKMECQQRVVCELHQNENTWGSTARKMNDAFGYLQYLELLNLPADLRVVLDQYLEAANRGRSSQKSCEELYANCEFSVKALISKYNGSNSI
;
A
#
# COMPACT_ATOMS: atom_id res chain seq x y z
N MET A 1 -20.98 3.20 -14.71
CA MET A 1 -21.85 3.40 -13.53
C MET A 1 -21.16 3.07 -12.18
N GLN A 2 -20.05 2.33 -12.12
CA GLN A 2 -19.35 2.04 -10.85
C GLN A 2 -18.51 3.20 -10.28
N PHE A 3 -17.99 4.09 -11.14
CA PHE A 3 -17.12 5.20 -10.72
C PHE A 3 -17.79 6.19 -9.77
N HIS A 4 -19.09 6.45 -9.94
CA HIS A 4 -19.82 7.41 -9.09
C HIS A 4 -19.98 6.91 -7.66
N ARG A 5 -20.24 5.60 -7.48
CA ARG A 5 -20.36 4.98 -6.14
C ARG A 5 -19.02 4.90 -5.42
N LEU A 6 -17.93 4.62 -6.16
CA LEU A 6 -16.57 4.67 -5.63
C LEU A 6 -16.20 6.08 -5.16
N CYS A 7 -16.52 7.12 -5.93
CA CYS A 7 -16.22 8.51 -5.57
C CYS A 7 -16.98 8.96 -4.30
N THR A 8 -18.24 8.55 -4.13
CA THR A 8 -19.01 8.83 -2.90
C THR A 8 -18.41 8.12 -1.68
N ILE A 9 -18.03 6.85 -1.82
CA ILE A 9 -17.38 6.09 -0.73
C ILE A 9 -16.02 6.74 -0.38
N LEU A 10 -15.24 7.13 -1.38
CA LEU A 10 -13.95 7.80 -1.19
C LEU A 10 -14.07 9.17 -0.49
N LEU A 11 -15.06 9.99 -0.85
CA LEU A 11 -15.34 11.27 -0.19
C LEU A 11 -15.72 11.08 1.30
N VAL A 12 -16.42 10.00 1.63
CA VAL A 12 -16.74 9.62 3.01
C VAL A 12 -15.48 9.14 3.75
N VAL A 13 -14.58 8.41 3.09
CA VAL A 13 -13.29 7.99 3.68
C VAL A 13 -12.38 9.20 3.97
N LYS A 14 -12.31 10.20 3.09
CA LYS A 14 -11.50 11.41 3.35
C LYS A 14 -12.05 12.27 4.50
N SER A 15 -13.35 12.20 4.78
CA SER A 15 -13.99 12.94 5.87
C SER A 15 -13.98 12.19 7.20
N GLY A 16 -13.75 10.88 7.19
CA GLY A 16 -13.45 10.07 8.37
C GLY A 16 -11.98 10.24 8.77
N SER A 17 -11.72 10.46 10.05
CA SER A 17 -10.38 10.48 10.64
C SER A 17 -9.66 9.14 10.43
N ASP A 18 -8.96 9.02 9.30
CA ASP A 18 -8.33 7.78 8.87
C ASP A 18 -6.82 7.80 9.22
N PRO A 19 -6.27 6.82 9.96
CA PRO A 19 -4.85 6.74 10.31
C PRO A 19 -3.89 6.71 9.11
N TYR A 20 -4.39 6.56 7.89
CA TYR A 20 -3.64 6.70 6.64
C TYR A 20 -3.40 8.17 6.19
N SER A 21 -3.97 9.17 6.87
CA SER A 21 -3.94 10.59 6.45
C SER A 21 -2.55 11.21 6.34
N ALA A 22 -1.57 10.73 7.12
CA ALA A 22 -0.28 11.39 7.27
C ALA A 22 0.62 11.39 6.02
N ILE A 23 0.37 10.53 5.00
CA ILE A 23 1.03 10.64 3.67
C ILE A 23 0.32 11.66 2.78
N TRP A 24 -0.95 11.92 3.04
CA TRP A 24 -1.88 12.58 2.13
C TRP A 24 -2.28 13.99 2.57
N ASP A 25 -1.83 14.44 3.74
CA ASP A 25 -2.19 15.75 4.30
C ASP A 25 -1.67 16.93 3.45
N ASN A 26 -0.64 16.70 2.62
CA ASN A 26 -0.09 17.70 1.70
C ASN A 26 -0.58 17.57 0.25
N LEU A 27 -1.50 16.63 -0.06
CA LEU A 27 -2.05 16.52 -1.42
C LEU A 27 -3.27 17.42 -1.61
N SER A 28 -3.32 18.12 -2.74
CA SER A 28 -4.56 18.73 -3.19
C SER A 28 -5.62 17.66 -3.44
N VAL A 29 -6.91 18.03 -3.34
CA VAL A 29 -8.02 17.12 -3.66
C VAL A 29 -7.90 16.56 -5.08
N LEU A 30 -7.37 17.35 -6.02
CA LEU A 30 -7.18 16.93 -7.42
C LEU A 30 -6.03 15.92 -7.55
N ASP A 31 -4.91 16.14 -6.87
CA ASP A 31 -3.78 15.21 -6.86
C ASP A 31 -4.17 13.87 -6.24
N TRP A 32 -4.98 13.92 -5.16
CA TRP A 32 -5.52 12.72 -4.53
C TRP A 32 -6.45 11.94 -5.46
N ILE A 33 -7.33 12.61 -6.21
CA ILE A 33 -8.20 11.97 -7.21
C ILE A 33 -7.38 11.35 -8.34
N ALA A 34 -6.41 12.09 -8.89
CA ALA A 34 -5.56 11.62 -9.97
C ALA A 34 -4.72 10.40 -9.56
N MET A 35 -4.19 10.44 -8.34
CA MET A 35 -3.45 9.34 -7.76
C MET A 35 -4.34 8.10 -7.58
N MET A 36 -5.56 8.26 -7.04
CA MET A 36 -6.48 7.14 -6.87
C MET A 36 -6.94 6.57 -8.21
N GLU A 37 -7.11 7.39 -9.24
CA GLU A 37 -7.36 6.91 -10.60
C GLU A 37 -6.17 6.09 -11.14
N GLU A 38 -4.94 6.55 -10.92
CA GLU A 38 -3.73 5.84 -11.34
C GLU A 38 -3.58 4.50 -10.61
N VAL A 39 -3.81 4.47 -9.30
CA VAL A 39 -3.85 3.23 -8.51
C VAL A 39 -4.94 2.30 -9.06
N TYR A 40 -6.16 2.79 -9.25
CA TYR A 40 -7.26 1.98 -9.76
C TYR A 40 -6.98 1.38 -11.15
N ARG A 41 -6.28 2.12 -12.02
CA ARG A 41 -5.93 1.65 -13.37
C ARG A 41 -4.78 0.64 -13.37
N LYS A 42 -3.78 0.81 -12.50
CA LYS A 42 -2.52 0.05 -12.55
C LYS A 42 -2.43 -1.06 -11.50
N PHE A 43 -3.11 -0.93 -10.37
CA PHE A 43 -3.06 -1.92 -9.29
C PHE A 43 -4.02 -3.07 -9.57
N ASP A 44 -3.47 -4.24 -9.89
CA ASP A 44 -4.23 -5.45 -10.09
C ASP A 44 -4.40 -6.22 -8.76
N ALA A 45 -5.47 -5.89 -8.04
CA ALA A 45 -5.79 -6.52 -6.75
C ALA A 45 -6.12 -8.01 -6.86
N ASN A 46 -6.28 -8.58 -8.06
CA ASN A 46 -6.52 -10.02 -8.22
C ASN A 46 -5.22 -10.82 -8.28
N LYS A 47 -4.06 -10.15 -8.45
CA LYS A 47 -2.75 -10.80 -8.52
C LYS A 47 -2.04 -10.73 -7.17
N MET A 48 -1.78 -11.90 -6.59
CA MET A 48 -1.09 -12.00 -5.31
C MET A 48 0.31 -11.35 -5.35
N GLU A 49 1.06 -11.52 -6.44
CA GLU A 49 2.38 -10.90 -6.61
C GLU A 49 2.33 -9.36 -6.57
N CYS A 50 1.25 -8.74 -7.09
CA CYS A 50 1.09 -7.29 -7.01
C CYS A 50 0.81 -6.81 -5.59
N GLN A 51 0.00 -7.55 -4.82
CA GLN A 51 -0.25 -7.25 -3.42
C GLN A 51 1.03 -7.40 -2.59
N GLN A 52 1.79 -8.48 -2.82
CA GLN A 52 3.07 -8.73 -2.16
C GLN A 52 4.11 -7.66 -2.51
N ARG A 53 4.14 -7.17 -3.75
CA ARG A 53 5.03 -6.06 -4.15
C ARG A 53 4.80 -4.82 -3.30
N VAL A 54 3.54 -4.44 -3.07
CA VAL A 54 3.18 -3.30 -2.22
C VAL A 54 3.75 -3.47 -0.81
N VAL A 55 3.50 -4.64 -0.19
CA VAL A 55 3.99 -4.95 1.16
C VAL A 55 5.51 -4.94 1.22
N CYS A 56 6.17 -5.50 0.20
CA CYS A 56 7.63 -5.52 0.11
C CYS A 56 8.19 -4.09 -0.01
N GLU A 57 7.67 -3.27 -0.93
CA GLU A 57 8.15 -1.90 -1.15
C GLU A 57 7.97 -1.03 0.09
N LEU A 58 6.88 -1.21 0.82
CA LEU A 58 6.63 -0.52 2.09
C LEU A 58 7.72 -0.82 3.13
N HIS A 59 8.05 -2.10 3.29
CA HIS A 59 9.09 -2.52 4.23
C HIS A 59 10.50 -2.15 3.76
N GLN A 60 10.76 -2.18 2.45
CA GLN A 60 12.04 -1.78 1.87
C GLN A 60 12.32 -0.27 1.99
N ASN A 61 11.28 0.57 2.00
CA ASN A 61 11.40 2.03 2.03
C ASN A 61 10.92 2.65 3.37
N GLU A 62 10.85 1.87 4.45
CA GLU A 62 10.36 2.31 5.76
C GLU A 62 11.00 3.62 6.24
N ASN A 63 12.32 3.74 6.05
CA ASN A 63 13.08 4.91 6.48
C ASN A 63 12.91 6.13 5.55
N THR A 64 12.50 5.91 4.30
CA THR A 64 12.41 6.94 3.26
C THR A 64 11.05 7.64 3.26
N TRP A 65 9.98 6.92 3.64
CA TRP A 65 8.60 7.41 3.57
C TRP A 65 8.09 7.97 4.91
N GLY A 66 8.97 8.12 5.90
CA GLY A 66 8.69 8.84 7.15
C GLY A 66 7.76 8.09 8.11
N SER A 67 7.10 8.86 9.00
CA SER A 67 6.33 8.35 10.13
C SER A 67 5.14 7.47 9.72
N THR A 68 4.58 7.66 8.53
CA THR A 68 3.41 6.89 8.07
C THR A 68 3.79 5.50 7.57
N ALA A 69 4.93 5.36 6.87
CA ALA A 69 5.41 4.04 6.49
C ALA A 69 5.81 3.22 7.72
N ARG A 70 6.39 3.87 8.75
CA ARG A 70 6.64 3.24 10.05
C ARG A 70 5.35 2.75 10.70
N LYS A 71 4.29 3.56 10.74
CA LYS A 71 2.97 3.15 11.25
C LYS A 71 2.36 1.99 10.46
N MET A 72 2.49 1.98 9.14
CA MET A 72 2.02 0.85 8.33
C MET A 72 2.85 -0.41 8.62
N ASN A 73 4.17 -0.31 8.74
CA ASN A 73 5.01 -1.46 9.13
C ASN A 73 4.67 -1.97 10.53
N ASP A 74 4.39 -1.07 11.48
CA ASP A 74 3.91 -1.44 12.81
C ASP A 74 2.59 -2.22 12.70
N ALA A 75 1.65 -1.74 11.86
CA ALA A 75 0.39 -2.43 11.58
C ALA A 75 0.61 -3.84 10.97
N PHE A 76 1.56 -3.98 10.05
CA PHE A 76 1.96 -5.29 9.50
C PHE A 76 2.61 -6.19 10.55
N GLY A 77 3.39 -5.63 11.48
CA GLY A 77 3.92 -6.34 12.64
C GLY A 77 2.80 -6.91 13.53
N TYR A 78 1.69 -6.17 13.66
CA TYR A 78 0.53 -6.69 14.40
C TYR A 78 -0.19 -7.84 13.69
N LEU A 79 -0.05 -7.98 12.37
CA LEU A 79 -0.66 -9.10 11.64
C LEU A 79 -0.07 -10.45 12.07
N GLN A 80 1.15 -10.50 12.58
CA GLN A 80 1.73 -11.73 13.17
C GLN A 80 0.90 -12.23 14.36
N TYR A 81 0.25 -11.33 15.11
CA TYR A 81 -0.65 -11.73 16.19
C TYR A 81 -2.00 -12.26 15.69
N LEU A 82 -2.37 -12.02 14.41
CA LEU A 82 -3.56 -12.67 13.84
C LEU A 82 -3.36 -14.17 13.67
N GLU A 83 -2.13 -14.68 13.61
CA GLU A 83 -1.87 -16.14 13.61
C GLU A 83 -2.39 -16.83 14.89
N LEU A 84 -2.42 -16.10 16.01
CA LEU A 84 -2.92 -16.56 17.32
C LEU A 84 -4.45 -16.61 17.37
N LEU A 85 -5.13 -15.91 16.47
CA LEU A 85 -6.57 -16.06 16.30
C LEU A 85 -6.85 -17.33 15.49
N ASN A 86 -7.99 -17.98 15.75
CA ASN A 86 -8.44 -19.14 14.98
C ASN A 86 -8.91 -18.70 13.58
N LEU A 87 -7.98 -18.24 12.73
CA LEU A 87 -8.25 -17.88 11.35
C LEU A 87 -8.55 -19.13 10.51
N PRO A 88 -9.51 -19.05 9.58
CA PRO A 88 -9.73 -20.07 8.56
C PRO A 88 -8.46 -20.25 7.71
N ALA A 89 -8.25 -21.48 7.22
CA ALA A 89 -7.01 -21.88 6.54
C ALA A 89 -6.63 -20.97 5.36
N ASP A 90 -7.62 -20.54 4.57
CA ASP A 90 -7.38 -19.68 3.41
C ASP A 90 -6.80 -18.32 3.78
N LEU A 91 -7.22 -17.74 4.91
CA LEU A 91 -6.70 -16.46 5.39
C LEU A 91 -5.28 -16.58 5.94
N ARG A 92 -4.93 -17.74 6.52
CA ARG A 92 -3.57 -18.00 6.99
C ARG A 92 -2.57 -18.05 5.84
N VAL A 93 -2.94 -18.71 4.74
CA VAL A 93 -2.09 -18.77 3.54
C VAL A 93 -1.82 -17.38 2.98
N VAL A 94 -2.83 -16.52 2.91
CA VAL A 94 -2.69 -15.13 2.45
C VAL A 94 -1.82 -14.32 3.41
N LEU A 95 -2.01 -14.49 4.71
CA LEU A 95 -1.22 -13.82 5.74
C LEU A 95 0.26 -14.21 5.66
N ASP A 96 0.56 -15.50 5.56
CA ASP A 96 1.93 -16.02 5.42
C ASP A 96 2.62 -15.41 4.19
N GLN A 97 1.90 -15.34 3.07
CA GLN A 97 2.40 -14.74 1.83
C GLN A 97 2.72 -13.24 1.96
N TYR A 98 1.97 -12.50 2.78
CA TYR A 98 2.26 -11.09 3.09
C TYR A 98 3.41 -10.94 4.07
N LEU A 99 3.50 -11.78 5.10
CA LEU A 99 4.63 -11.79 6.04
C LEU A 99 5.94 -12.14 5.34
N GLU A 100 5.90 -13.08 4.40
CA GLU A 100 7.03 -13.42 3.56
C GLU A 100 7.46 -12.21 2.70
N ALA A 101 6.51 -11.53 2.06
CA ALA A 101 6.79 -10.32 1.29
C ALA A 101 7.38 -9.19 2.14
N ALA A 102 6.87 -9.00 3.36
CA ALA A 102 7.40 -8.04 4.34
C ALA A 102 8.83 -8.40 4.77
N ASN A 103 9.10 -9.68 5.02
CA ASN A 103 10.43 -10.17 5.35
C ASN A 103 11.40 -9.95 4.19
N ARG A 104 11.00 -10.26 2.96
CA ARG A 104 11.79 -9.98 1.75
C ARG A 104 12.09 -8.48 1.62
N GLY A 105 11.13 -7.60 1.89
CA GLY A 105 11.35 -6.15 1.89
C GLY A 105 12.41 -5.69 2.90
N ARG A 106 12.50 -6.36 4.06
CA ARG A 106 13.48 -6.04 5.12
C ARG A 106 14.87 -6.65 4.92
N SER A 107 14.95 -7.89 4.41
CA SER A 107 16.18 -8.69 4.44
C SER A 107 16.76 -9.05 3.07
N SER A 108 16.00 -8.85 1.98
CA SER A 108 16.47 -9.17 0.64
C SER A 108 17.53 -8.17 0.17
N GLN A 109 18.60 -8.67 -0.47
CA GLN A 109 19.55 -7.84 -1.22
C GLN A 109 18.98 -7.39 -2.58
N LYS A 110 17.95 -8.08 -3.10
CA LYS A 110 17.26 -7.73 -4.35
C LYS A 110 16.17 -6.70 -4.12
N SER A 111 15.97 -5.81 -5.09
CA SER A 111 14.87 -4.85 -5.09
C SER A 111 13.51 -5.54 -5.13
N CYS A 112 12.48 -4.97 -4.49
CA CYS A 112 11.12 -5.50 -4.58
C CYS A 112 10.58 -5.47 -6.03
N GLU A 113 11.11 -4.58 -6.86
CA GLU A 113 10.83 -4.53 -8.30
C GLU A 113 11.34 -5.79 -9.03
N GLU A 114 12.55 -6.23 -8.73
CA GLU A 114 13.11 -7.49 -9.27
C GLU A 114 12.37 -8.73 -8.76
N LEU A 115 11.95 -8.71 -7.50
CA LEU A 115 11.23 -9.84 -6.89
C LEU A 115 9.81 -10.02 -7.46
N TYR A 116 9.19 -8.93 -7.92
CA TYR A 116 7.80 -8.90 -8.38
C TYR A 116 7.68 -8.21 -9.76
N ALA A 117 8.50 -8.66 -10.71
CA ALA A 117 8.59 -8.07 -12.06
C ALA A 117 7.29 -8.15 -12.87
N ASN A 118 6.37 -9.06 -12.53
CA ASN A 118 5.08 -9.22 -13.22
C ASN A 118 4.01 -8.20 -12.77
N CYS A 119 4.34 -7.34 -11.80
CA CYS A 119 3.45 -6.27 -11.38
C CYS A 119 3.93 -4.93 -11.95
N GLU A 120 3.08 -4.21 -12.70
CA GLU A 120 3.43 -2.89 -13.24
C GLU A 120 3.34 -1.79 -12.18
N PHE A 121 2.51 -1.98 -11.15
CA PHE A 121 2.28 -1.00 -10.10
C PHE A 121 3.41 -0.95 -9.08
N SER A 122 3.86 0.27 -8.74
CA SER A 122 4.86 0.54 -7.69
C SER A 122 4.39 1.67 -6.80
N VAL A 123 4.30 1.40 -5.50
CA VAL A 123 4.00 2.40 -4.47
C VAL A 123 5.15 3.39 -4.36
N LYS A 124 6.39 2.92 -4.53
CA LYS A 124 7.56 3.80 -4.59
C LYS A 124 7.43 4.84 -5.70
N ALA A 125 7.08 4.42 -6.91
CA ALA A 125 6.90 5.34 -8.03
C ALA A 125 5.75 6.33 -7.80
N LEU A 126 4.64 5.84 -7.22
CA LEU A 126 3.49 6.67 -6.86
C LEU A 126 3.88 7.73 -5.82
N ILE A 127 4.49 7.33 -4.71
CA ILE A 127 4.91 8.26 -3.66
C ILE A 127 5.94 9.24 -4.22
N SER A 128 6.95 8.81 -4.98
CA SER A 128 7.92 9.75 -5.57
C SER A 128 7.29 10.78 -6.50
N LYS A 129 6.24 10.41 -7.24
CA LYS A 129 5.48 11.33 -8.12
C LYS A 129 4.72 12.41 -7.33
N TYR A 130 4.17 12.04 -6.18
CA TYR A 130 3.28 12.90 -5.40
C TYR A 130 3.96 13.57 -4.18
N ASN A 131 5.09 13.04 -3.69
CA ASN A 131 5.89 13.58 -2.57
C ASN A 131 6.62 14.89 -2.93
N GLY A 132 6.70 15.23 -4.23
CA GLY A 132 7.22 16.50 -4.75
C GLY A 132 6.17 17.37 -5.45
N SER A 133 4.90 16.99 -5.42
CA SER A 133 3.83 17.79 -6.03
C SER A 133 3.51 19.00 -5.13
N ASN A 134 4.40 19.99 -5.16
CA ASN A 134 3.98 21.37 -5.23
C ASN A 134 3.35 21.57 -6.61
N SER A 135 2.06 21.25 -6.74
CA SER A 135 1.28 21.62 -7.92
C SER A 135 0.60 22.96 -7.61
N ILE A 136 1.16 24.03 -8.21
CA ILE A 136 0.49 25.27 -8.71
C ILE A 136 -0.78 25.73 -7.98
#